data_AF-A0A2H0SB82-F1
#
_entry.id   AF-A0A2H0SB82-F1
#
_cell.length_a   1.000
_cell.length_b   1.000
_cell.length_c   1.000
_cell.angle_alpha   90.00
_cell.angle_beta   90.00
_cell.angle_gamma   90.00
#
_symmetry.space_group_name_H-M   'P 1'
#
loop_
_entity.id
_entity.type
_entity.pdbx_description
1 polymer ?
#
loop_
_entity_poly.entity_id
_entity_poly.type
_entity_poly.pdbx_seq_one_letter_code
_entity_poly.pdbx_strand_id
1 'polypeptide(L)'
;HRKIVNELVAMLPEIDRLEIFKDYGCASIYEYACKYAGLSYAVVQKALWVEEKLVEAPCLREMVKEVGVHKVALFATIANKENDEVLADKVKHMSKPALQELSKELRGNAVKKVSVDLDAEMQFLFGKIKEKLGIDGDEEALKVVFQQFLNSGKNIPGDEKSKNKKQLSEAKNTADTQPAKPHQFKAPSGEHIPVSRYIPAKIRKQTIAKTNGKCAYPTCIKSFENLHHVDYFAHTHNHKNLTPLCKVHHEYAHNGLIQGENPQLTLSNETNYYDELYRKARR
;
A
#
# COMPACT_ATOMS: atom_id res chain seq x y z
N HIS A 1 19.35 23.46 0.13
CA HIS A 1 18.22 24.30 -0.35
C HIS A 1 16.85 23.75 0.08
N ARG A 2 16.40 22.57 -0.38
CA ARG A 2 15.04 22.05 -0.06
C ARG A 2 14.75 21.88 1.45
N LYS A 3 15.73 21.41 2.24
CA LYS A 3 15.55 21.21 3.69
C LYS A 3 15.26 22.52 4.43
N ILE A 4 15.99 23.59 4.11
CA ILE A 4 15.79 24.93 4.71
C ILE A 4 14.39 25.46 4.36
N VAL A 5 13.95 25.31 3.10
CA VAL A 5 12.60 25.71 2.70
C VAL A 5 11.54 24.93 3.48
N ASN A 6 11.74 23.63 3.67
CA ASN A 6 10.81 22.80 4.45
C ASN A 6 10.76 23.19 5.93
N GLU A 7 11.90 23.47 6.55
CA GLU A 7 11.99 23.97 7.92
C GLU A 7 11.25 25.30 8.06
N LEU A 8 11.44 26.23 7.11
CA LEU A 8 10.71 27.49 7.09
C LEU A 8 9.20 27.27 6.94
N VAL A 9 8.78 26.40 6.02
CA VAL A 9 7.36 26.06 5.83
C VAL A 9 6.76 25.46 7.11
N ALA A 10 7.51 24.63 7.85
CA ALA A 10 7.08 24.04 9.11
C ALA A 10 6.95 25.08 10.25
N MET A 11 7.64 26.22 10.16
CA MET A 11 7.53 27.30 11.16
C MET A 11 6.35 28.24 10.89
N LEU A 12 5.80 28.28 9.67
CA LEU A 12 4.71 29.20 9.32
C LEU A 12 3.52 29.16 10.28
N PRO A 13 3.04 28.00 10.76
CA PRO A 13 1.91 27.97 11.70
C PRO A 13 2.23 28.65 13.04
N GLU A 14 3.47 28.52 13.52
CA GLU A 14 3.90 29.17 14.75
C GLU A 14 4.08 30.68 14.56
N ILE A 15 4.63 31.11 13.42
CA ILE A 15 4.75 32.52 13.03
C ILE A 15 3.36 33.16 12.93
N ASP A 16 2.38 32.44 12.37
CA ASP A 16 1.00 32.90 12.27
C ASP A 16 0.35 33.02 13.66
N ARG A 17 0.47 31.97 14.49
CA ARG A 17 -0.09 31.90 15.85
C ARG A 17 0.45 32.99 16.77
N LEU A 18 1.73 33.29 16.68
CA LEU A 18 2.40 34.33 17.47
C LEU A 18 2.36 35.71 16.82
N GLU A 19 1.75 35.82 15.64
CA GLU A 19 1.65 37.05 14.85
C GLU A 19 3.01 37.73 14.56
N ILE A 20 4.12 36.97 14.54
CA ILE A 20 5.49 37.48 14.34
C ILE A 20 5.61 38.28 13.04
N PHE A 21 4.80 37.96 12.02
CA PHE A 21 4.77 38.69 10.76
C PHE A 21 4.47 40.19 10.91
N LYS A 22 3.78 40.59 11.98
CA LYS A 22 3.47 42.00 12.28
C LYS A 22 4.73 42.80 12.62
N ASP A 23 5.70 42.19 13.32
CA ASP A 23 6.98 42.82 13.67
C ASP A 23 7.82 43.14 12.43
N TYR A 24 7.54 42.45 11.32
CA TYR A 24 8.18 42.67 10.02
C TYR A 24 7.36 43.61 9.10
N GLY A 25 6.35 44.29 9.66
CA GLY A 25 5.48 45.23 8.94
C GLY A 25 4.60 44.58 7.88
N CYS A 26 4.31 43.28 7.99
CA CYS A 26 3.40 42.58 7.08
C CYS A 26 1.98 42.56 7.65
N ALA A 27 0.98 42.70 6.79
CA ALA A 27 -0.43 42.64 7.18
C ALA A 27 -0.93 41.21 7.43
N SER A 28 -0.22 40.20 6.91
CA SER A 28 -0.58 38.78 7.08
C SER A 28 0.63 37.86 6.96
N ILE A 29 0.48 36.62 7.43
CA ILE A 29 1.46 35.54 7.21
C ILE A 29 1.73 35.28 5.73
N TYR A 30 0.75 35.47 4.85
CA TYR A 30 0.88 35.29 3.40
C TYR A 30 1.82 36.32 2.79
N GLU A 31 1.65 37.59 3.17
CA GLU A 31 2.54 38.67 2.74
C GLU A 31 3.96 38.42 3.25
N TYR A 32 4.10 38.06 4.53
CA TYR A 32 5.38 37.72 5.13
C TYR A 32 6.10 36.58 4.40
N ALA A 33 5.41 35.46 4.19
CA ALA A 33 5.97 34.29 3.53
C ALA A 33 6.31 34.56 2.05
N CYS A 34 5.51 35.37 1.36
CA CYS A 34 5.81 35.79 -0.01
C CYS A 34 7.07 36.68 -0.05
N LYS A 35 7.09 37.73 0.78
CA LYS A 35 8.14 38.76 0.80
C LYS A 35 9.49 38.24 1.27
N TYR A 36 9.52 37.44 2.33
CA TYR A 36 10.76 37.01 2.99
C TYR A 36 11.17 35.59 2.65
N ALA A 37 10.26 34.74 2.20
CA ALA A 37 10.55 33.33 1.90
C ALA A 37 10.24 32.91 0.45
N GLY A 38 9.71 33.81 -0.38
CA GLY A 38 9.36 33.51 -1.77
C GLY A 38 8.30 32.41 -1.91
N LEU A 39 7.47 32.21 -0.87
CA LEU A 39 6.48 31.15 -0.85
C LEU A 39 5.16 31.59 -1.50
N SER A 40 4.60 30.71 -2.33
CA SER A 40 3.26 30.93 -2.88
C SER A 40 2.17 30.82 -1.81
N TYR A 41 1.07 31.55 -2.00
CA TYR A 41 -0.14 31.45 -1.17
C TYR A 41 -0.56 29.99 -0.92
N ALA A 42 -0.56 29.16 -1.97
CA ALA A 42 -0.98 27.76 -1.89
C ALA A 42 -0.10 26.90 -0.97
N VAL A 43 1.19 27.23 -0.83
CA VAL A 43 2.10 26.53 0.09
C VAL A 43 1.82 26.96 1.52
N VAL A 44 1.64 28.26 1.76
CA VAL A 44 1.32 28.82 3.09
C VAL A 44 0.01 28.26 3.60
N GLN A 45 -1.06 28.36 2.80
CA GLN A 45 -2.39 27.82 3.12
C GLN A 45 -2.30 26.33 3.47
N LYS A 46 -1.50 25.56 2.73
CA LYS A 46 -1.34 24.13 2.95
C LYS A 46 -0.59 23.84 4.26
N ALA A 47 0.41 24.65 4.62
CA ALA A 47 1.13 24.49 5.88
C ALA A 47 0.20 24.71 7.07
N LEU A 48 -0.58 25.80 7.06
CA LEU A 48 -1.57 26.10 8.09
C LEU A 48 -2.64 25.00 8.19
N TRP A 49 -3.16 24.55 7.05
CA TRP A 49 -4.14 23.46 7.02
C TRP A 49 -3.57 22.12 7.52
N VAL A 50 -2.31 21.80 7.21
CA VAL A 50 -1.65 20.59 7.74
C VAL A 50 -1.51 20.67 9.26
N GLU A 51 -1.15 21.84 9.80
CA GLU A 51 -1.08 22.06 11.26
C GLU A 51 -2.44 21.79 11.92
N GLU A 52 -3.51 22.37 11.37
CA GLU A 52 -4.88 22.22 11.88
C GLU A 52 -5.34 20.76 11.87
N LYS A 53 -4.99 19.98 10.82
CA LYS A 53 -5.46 18.61 10.66
C LYS A 53 -4.65 17.56 11.40
N LEU A 54 -3.37 17.83 11.69
CA LEU A 54 -2.46 16.85 12.30
C LEU A 54 -2.27 17.04 13.81
N VAL A 55 -3.26 17.62 14.50
CA VAL A 55 -3.23 17.77 15.97
C VAL A 55 -3.04 16.43 16.68
N GLU A 56 -3.75 15.39 16.24
CA GLU A 56 -3.67 14.02 16.79
C GLU A 56 -2.54 13.16 16.18
N ALA A 57 -1.72 13.73 15.29
CA ALA A 57 -0.66 13.03 14.58
C ALA A 57 0.65 13.86 14.54
N PRO A 58 1.25 14.10 15.72
CA PRO A 58 2.43 14.96 15.85
C PRO A 58 3.68 14.43 15.14
N CYS A 59 3.88 13.11 15.04
CA CYS A 59 5.06 12.54 14.38
C CYS A 59 5.04 12.83 12.87
N LEU A 60 3.88 12.63 12.24
CA LEU A 60 3.65 12.92 10.84
C LEU A 60 3.72 14.42 10.55
N ARG A 61 3.21 15.26 11.45
CA ARG A 61 3.33 16.72 11.36
C ARG A 61 4.80 17.16 11.33
N GLU A 62 5.63 16.61 12.21
CA GLU A 62 7.06 16.95 12.28
C GLU A 62 7.82 16.59 10.99
N MET A 63 7.34 15.60 10.23
CA MET A 63 7.93 15.21 8.95
C MET A 63 7.87 16.31 7.88
N VAL A 64 7.09 17.40 8.07
CA VAL A 64 7.10 18.55 7.15
C VAL A 64 8.53 19.10 6.99
N LYS A 65 9.31 19.17 8.08
CA LYS A 65 10.70 19.67 8.08
C LYS A 65 11.63 18.82 7.21
N GLU A 66 11.44 17.51 7.22
CA GLU A 66 12.30 16.58 6.47
C GLU A 66 11.84 16.44 5.02
N VAL A 67 10.56 16.15 4.80
CA VAL A 67 10.05 15.67 3.50
C VAL A 67 9.21 16.71 2.73
N GLY A 68 8.84 17.80 3.39
CA GLY A 68 8.02 18.88 2.83
C GLY A 68 6.51 18.64 2.97
N VAL A 69 5.79 19.77 3.04
CA VAL A 69 4.34 19.81 3.32
C VAL A 69 3.49 19.02 2.33
N HIS A 70 3.90 18.94 1.06
CA HIS A 70 3.11 18.27 0.02
C HIS A 70 3.00 16.75 0.20
N LYS A 71 4.03 16.10 0.77
CA LYS A 71 3.97 14.66 1.05
C LYS A 71 3.12 14.40 2.29
N VAL A 72 3.34 15.17 3.35
CA VAL A 72 2.59 15.07 4.61
C VAL A 72 1.09 15.31 4.39
N ALA A 73 0.74 16.34 3.61
CA ALA A 73 -0.64 16.71 3.32
C ALA A 73 -1.49 15.59 2.66
N LEU A 74 -0.86 14.57 2.05
CA LEU A 74 -1.60 13.43 1.48
C LEU A 74 -2.38 12.65 2.55
N PHE A 75 -1.87 12.63 3.78
CA PHE A 75 -2.42 11.84 4.87
C PHE A 75 -3.15 12.68 5.92
N ALA A 76 -3.15 14.01 5.78
CA ALA A 76 -3.65 14.92 6.80
C ALA A 76 -5.10 14.66 7.28
N THR A 77 -5.97 14.13 6.42
CA THR A 77 -7.37 13.85 6.81
C THR A 77 -7.62 12.40 7.23
N ILE A 78 -6.61 11.53 7.22
CA ILE A 78 -6.72 10.12 7.61
C ILE A 78 -5.76 9.75 8.75
N ALA A 79 -4.81 10.64 9.05
CA ALA A 79 -3.90 10.48 10.16
C ALA A 79 -4.62 10.66 11.50
N ASN A 80 -4.26 9.83 12.46
CA ASN A 80 -4.75 9.83 13.83
C ASN A 80 -3.65 9.25 14.74
N LYS A 81 -3.92 9.22 16.05
CA LYS A 81 -2.96 8.73 17.05
C LYS A 81 -2.49 7.28 16.82
N GLU A 82 -3.34 6.43 16.24
CA GLU A 82 -3.03 5.01 16.04
C GLU A 82 -2.08 4.78 14.86
N ASN A 83 -2.16 5.62 13.83
CA ASN A 83 -1.39 5.44 12.59
C ASN A 83 -0.28 6.49 12.38
N ASP A 84 -0.15 7.46 13.30
CA ASP A 84 0.79 8.58 13.22
C ASP A 84 2.24 8.14 12.92
N GLU A 85 2.80 7.29 13.78
CA GLU A 85 4.19 6.83 13.66
C GLU A 85 4.42 6.04 12.37
N VAL A 86 3.45 5.20 11.98
CA VAL A 86 3.55 4.39 10.76
C VAL A 86 3.51 5.28 9.53
N LEU A 87 2.61 6.26 9.49
CA LEU A 87 2.52 7.20 8.37
C LEU A 87 3.76 8.10 8.28
N ALA A 88 4.32 8.52 9.42
CA ALA A 88 5.58 9.26 9.46
C ALA A 88 6.73 8.44 8.85
N ASP A 89 6.86 7.17 9.22
CA ASP A 89 7.85 6.24 8.62
C ASP A 89 7.63 6.11 7.11
N LYS A 90 6.40 5.89 6.65
CA LYS A 90 6.12 5.73 5.22
C LYS A 90 6.44 7.00 4.44
N VAL A 91 6.03 8.16 4.93
CA VAL A 91 6.29 9.45 4.27
C VAL A 91 7.79 9.74 4.13
N LYS A 92 8.59 9.33 5.12
CA LYS A 92 10.05 9.44 5.12
C LYS A 92 10.71 8.56 4.06
N HIS A 93 10.23 7.34 3.87
CA HIS A 93 10.90 6.34 3.05
C HIS A 93 10.34 6.18 1.63
N MET A 94 9.08 6.60 1.40
CA MET A 94 8.39 6.37 0.14
C MET A 94 8.39 7.59 -0.80
N SER A 95 8.21 7.30 -2.08
CA SER A 95 8.12 8.27 -3.16
C SER A 95 6.76 8.96 -3.12
N LYS A 96 6.68 10.18 -3.63
CA LYS A 96 5.39 10.90 -3.72
C LYS A 96 4.33 10.10 -4.51
N PRO A 97 4.64 9.48 -5.67
CA PRO A 97 3.66 8.64 -6.38
C PRO A 97 3.16 7.44 -5.55
N ALA A 98 4.04 6.76 -4.81
CA ALA A 98 3.64 5.64 -3.98
C ALA A 98 2.76 6.10 -2.80
N LEU A 99 3.11 7.21 -2.15
CA LEU A 99 2.30 7.79 -1.08
C LEU A 99 0.93 8.28 -1.56
N GLN A 100 0.83 8.77 -2.80
CA GLN A 100 -0.45 9.16 -3.39
C GLN A 100 -1.38 7.97 -3.59
N GLU A 101 -0.85 6.84 -4.07
CA GLU A 101 -1.63 5.61 -4.19
C GLU A 101 -2.03 5.09 -2.80
N LEU A 102 -1.12 5.13 -1.82
CA LEU A 102 -1.37 4.66 -0.47
C LEU A 102 -2.49 5.46 0.20
N SER A 103 -2.45 6.78 0.07
CA SER A 103 -3.50 7.67 0.58
C SER A 103 -4.88 7.34 -0.02
N LYS A 104 -4.94 7.00 -1.32
CA LYS A 104 -6.21 6.63 -1.97
C LYS A 104 -6.76 5.32 -1.42
N GLU A 105 -5.89 4.33 -1.22
CA GLU A 105 -6.28 3.03 -0.68
C GLU A 105 -6.77 3.14 0.77
N LEU A 106 -6.04 3.88 1.62
CA LEU A 106 -6.42 4.07 3.02
C LEU A 106 -7.73 4.86 3.20
N ARG A 107 -8.05 5.78 2.28
CA ARG A 107 -9.35 6.49 2.29
C ARG A 107 -10.54 5.61 1.93
N GLY A 108 -10.30 4.37 1.48
CA GLY A 108 -11.34 3.54 0.88
C GLY A 108 -11.81 4.04 -0.49
N ASN A 109 -11.15 5.06 -1.05
CA ASN A 109 -11.43 5.60 -2.39
C ASN A 109 -10.80 4.75 -3.50
N ALA A 110 -10.05 3.72 -3.16
CA ALA A 110 -9.84 2.60 -4.07
C ALA A 110 -11.19 1.88 -4.18
N VAL A 111 -12.03 2.32 -5.13
CA VAL A 111 -13.20 1.55 -5.56
C VAL A 111 -12.70 0.13 -5.77
N LYS A 112 -13.12 -0.81 -4.91
CA LYS A 112 -12.79 -2.24 -5.05
C LYS A 112 -13.41 -2.69 -6.37
N LYS A 113 -12.67 -2.57 -7.46
CA LYS A 113 -13.10 -3.05 -8.76
C LYS A 113 -13.02 -4.57 -8.70
N VAL A 114 -14.19 -5.17 -8.56
CA VAL A 114 -14.35 -6.62 -8.68
C VAL A 114 -14.39 -6.92 -10.17
N SER A 115 -13.38 -7.61 -10.68
CA SER A 115 -13.41 -8.22 -12.02
C SER A 115 -13.84 -9.68 -11.86
N VAL A 116 -14.90 -10.06 -12.55
CA VAL A 116 -15.35 -11.46 -12.61
C VAL A 116 -15.13 -11.95 -14.03
N ASP A 117 -14.31 -12.98 -14.18
CA ASP A 117 -14.16 -13.67 -15.46
C ASP A 117 -15.34 -14.63 -15.63
N LEU A 118 -16.17 -14.37 -16.64
CA LEU A 118 -17.29 -15.24 -16.99
C LEU A 118 -16.83 -16.25 -18.04
N ASP A 119 -17.08 -17.54 -17.79
CA ASP A 119 -16.92 -18.59 -18.80
C ASP A 119 -18.00 -18.49 -19.89
N ALA A 120 -17.89 -19.31 -20.93
CA ALA A 120 -18.78 -19.24 -22.09
C ALA A 120 -20.27 -19.44 -21.73
N GLU A 121 -20.56 -20.28 -20.73
CA GLU A 121 -21.92 -20.54 -20.28
C GLU A 121 -22.47 -19.34 -19.50
N MET A 122 -21.68 -18.79 -18.57
CA MET A 122 -22.05 -17.59 -17.81
C MET A 122 -22.21 -16.36 -18.70
N GLN A 123 -21.36 -16.19 -19.74
CA GLN A 123 -21.51 -15.11 -20.72
C GLN A 123 -22.83 -15.22 -21.48
N PHE A 124 -23.20 -16.43 -21.90
CA PHE A 124 -24.46 -16.66 -22.60
C PHE A 124 -25.67 -16.37 -21.71
N LEU A 125 -25.66 -16.81 -20.45
CA LEU A 125 -26.72 -16.52 -19.50
C LEU A 125 -26.83 -15.02 -19.20
N PHE A 126 -25.70 -14.35 -19.01
CA PHE A 126 -25.66 -12.90 -18.76
C PHE A 126 -26.17 -12.12 -19.98
N GLY A 127 -25.85 -12.55 -21.21
CA GLY A 127 -26.40 -11.99 -22.45
C GLY A 127 -27.93 -12.07 -22.51
N LYS A 128 -28.52 -13.22 -22.16
CA LYS A 128 -29.98 -13.38 -22.09
C LYS A 128 -30.64 -12.49 -21.02
N ILE A 129 -29.95 -12.27 -19.90
CA ILE A 129 -30.44 -11.37 -18.85
C ILE A 129 -30.48 -9.93 -19.38
N LYS A 130 -29.41 -9.49 -20.07
CA LYS A 130 -29.35 -8.18 -20.71
C LYS A 130 -30.48 -7.96 -21.72
N GLU A 131 -30.72 -8.94 -22.59
CA GLU A 131 -31.79 -8.91 -23.59
C GLU A 131 -33.18 -8.79 -22.93
N LYS A 132 -33.43 -9.58 -21.88
CA LYS A 132 -34.71 -9.53 -21.13
C LYS A 132 -34.93 -8.22 -20.38
N LEU A 133 -33.86 -7.58 -19.92
CA LEU A 133 -33.94 -6.30 -19.22
C LEU A 133 -33.91 -5.10 -20.20
N GLY A 134 -33.59 -5.32 -21.48
CA GLY A 134 -33.40 -4.25 -22.46
C GLY A 134 -32.20 -3.35 -22.15
N ILE A 135 -31.14 -3.91 -21.53
CA ILE A 135 -29.97 -3.16 -21.07
C ILE A 135 -28.74 -3.63 -21.82
N ASP A 136 -28.08 -2.73 -22.56
CA ASP A 136 -26.86 -3.06 -23.30
C ASP A 136 -25.59 -3.02 -22.43
N GLY A 137 -25.60 -2.25 -21.34
CA GLY A 137 -24.45 -2.06 -20.45
C GLY A 137 -24.31 -3.13 -19.36
N ASP A 138 -23.15 -3.77 -19.28
CA ASP A 138 -22.87 -4.84 -18.31
C ASP A 138 -22.99 -4.36 -16.85
N GLU A 139 -22.50 -3.16 -16.53
CA GLU A 139 -22.58 -2.60 -15.18
C GLU A 139 -24.02 -2.37 -14.73
N GLU A 140 -24.85 -1.84 -15.63
CA GLU A 140 -26.25 -1.52 -15.34
C GLU A 140 -27.09 -2.79 -15.22
N ALA A 141 -26.84 -3.77 -16.08
CA ALA A 141 -27.48 -5.08 -15.99
C ALA A 141 -27.14 -5.78 -14.66
N LEU A 142 -25.87 -5.71 -14.23
CA LEU A 142 -25.43 -6.31 -12.97
C LEU A 142 -26.06 -5.63 -11.75
N LYS A 143 -26.20 -4.30 -11.77
CA LYS A 143 -26.92 -3.55 -10.72
C LYS A 143 -28.36 -4.01 -10.58
N VAL A 144 -29.09 -4.13 -11.69
CA VAL A 144 -30.48 -4.57 -11.68
C VAL A 144 -30.60 -6.00 -11.14
N VAL A 145 -29.69 -6.90 -11.53
CA VAL A 145 -29.66 -8.28 -11.03
C VAL A 145 -29.44 -8.32 -9.52
N PHE A 146 -28.46 -7.59 -8.99
CA PHE A 146 -28.22 -7.54 -7.55
C PHE A 146 -29.40 -6.95 -6.79
N GLN A 147 -30.03 -5.91 -7.32
CA GLN A 147 -31.17 -5.27 -6.67
C GLN A 147 -32.40 -6.18 -6.68
N GLN A 148 -32.66 -6.91 -7.77
CA GLN A 148 -33.67 -7.95 -7.82
C GLN A 148 -33.39 -9.08 -6.81
N PHE A 149 -32.12 -9.49 -6.67
CA PHE A 149 -31.74 -10.51 -5.71
C PHE A 149 -32.01 -10.07 -4.27
N LEU A 150 -31.59 -8.86 -3.89
CA LEU A 150 -31.86 -8.28 -2.56
C LEU A 150 -33.37 -8.14 -2.28
N ASN A 151 -34.14 -7.70 -3.29
CA ASN A 151 -35.59 -7.53 -3.17
C ASN A 151 -36.36 -8.86 -3.13
N SER A 152 -35.78 -9.93 -3.68
CA SER A 152 -36.42 -11.26 -3.72
C SER A 152 -36.43 -12.00 -2.38
N GLY A 153 -35.80 -11.45 -1.33
CA GLY A 153 -35.89 -11.94 0.05
C GLY A 153 -35.37 -13.36 0.27
N LYS A 154 -34.65 -13.95 -0.69
CA LYS A 154 -34.05 -15.27 -0.54
C LYS A 154 -32.84 -15.14 0.37
N ASN A 155 -32.96 -15.67 1.59
CA ASN A 155 -31.83 -15.80 2.52
C ASN A 155 -30.69 -16.56 1.84
N ILE A 156 -29.48 -16.01 1.92
CA ILE A 156 -28.26 -16.73 1.54
C ILE A 156 -28.13 -17.92 2.51
N PRO A 157 -27.93 -19.16 2.03
CA PRO A 157 -27.64 -20.28 2.92
C PRO A 157 -26.35 -19.98 3.71
N GLY A 158 -26.49 -19.64 4.99
CA GLY A 158 -25.36 -19.31 5.88
C GLY A 158 -25.61 -18.24 6.94
N ASP A 159 -26.72 -17.49 6.88
CA ASP A 159 -26.96 -16.36 7.81
C ASP A 159 -27.47 -16.75 9.21
N GLU A 160 -27.63 -18.04 9.50
CA GLU A 160 -27.84 -18.53 10.87
C GLU A 160 -26.59 -19.24 11.38
N LYS A 161 -25.69 -18.50 12.05
CA LYS A 161 -24.91 -18.94 13.23
C LYS A 161 -24.00 -17.83 13.74
N SER A 162 -24.60 -16.83 14.36
CA SER A 162 -23.92 -16.02 15.37
C SER A 162 -24.63 -16.25 16.70
N LYS A 163 -24.29 -17.39 17.35
CA LYS A 163 -24.53 -17.74 18.77
C LYS A 163 -24.20 -19.22 18.99
N ASN A 164 -22.92 -19.54 19.26
CA ASN A 164 -22.54 -20.34 20.44
C ASN A 164 -21.04 -20.63 20.46
N LYS A 165 -20.39 -19.97 21.43
CA LYS A 165 -19.05 -20.23 21.93
C LYS A 165 -19.16 -21.26 23.04
N LYS A 166 -18.93 -22.54 22.78
CA LYS A 166 -18.35 -23.50 23.73
C LYS A 166 -18.23 -24.90 23.12
N GLN A 167 -17.05 -25.47 23.40
CA GLN A 167 -16.78 -26.88 23.69
C GLN A 167 -16.28 -27.81 22.58
N LEU A 168 -15.21 -28.50 22.99
CA LEU A 168 -14.55 -29.71 22.49
C LEU A 168 -13.69 -29.51 21.24
N SER A 169 -12.35 -29.44 21.29
CA SER A 169 -11.33 -30.09 22.14
C SER A 169 -11.47 -31.60 22.26
N GLU A 170 -10.37 -32.28 21.91
CA GLU A 170 -10.02 -33.68 22.19
C GLU A 170 -10.38 -34.74 21.13
N ALA A 171 -9.39 -35.05 20.29
CA ALA A 171 -8.90 -36.42 20.16
C ALA A 171 -7.40 -36.38 19.83
N LYS A 172 -6.60 -36.78 20.82
CA LYS A 172 -5.16 -36.96 20.80
C LYS A 172 -4.79 -38.06 19.79
N ASN A 173 -3.57 -38.02 19.25
CA ASN A 173 -2.68 -39.15 19.46
C ASN A 173 -1.21 -38.70 19.51
N THR A 174 -0.64 -39.07 20.65
CA THR A 174 0.71 -38.93 21.15
C THR A 174 1.66 -39.92 20.49
N ALA A 175 2.86 -39.46 20.18
CA ALA A 175 4.09 -40.24 20.39
C ALA A 175 5.27 -39.26 20.50
N ASP A 176 5.64 -38.96 21.75
CA ASP A 176 6.96 -38.49 22.12
C ASP A 176 8.04 -39.47 21.63
N THR A 177 9.23 -38.98 21.27
CA THR A 177 10.45 -39.15 22.10
C THR A 177 11.71 -38.70 21.32
N GLN A 178 12.26 -37.57 21.80
CA GLN A 178 13.68 -37.19 21.89
C GLN A 178 14.50 -36.60 20.71
N PRO A 179 15.46 -35.71 21.04
CA PRO A 179 16.10 -34.81 20.10
C PRO A 179 17.35 -35.44 19.47
N ALA A 180 17.34 -35.60 18.15
CA ALA A 180 18.54 -35.95 17.39
C ALA A 180 19.35 -34.68 17.05
N LYS A 181 20.64 -34.74 17.35
CA LYS A 181 21.70 -33.75 17.09
C LYS A 181 21.69 -33.22 15.64
N PRO A 182 22.23 -32.02 15.38
CA PRO A 182 22.28 -31.46 14.03
C PRO A 182 23.19 -32.33 13.16
N HIS A 183 22.60 -33.08 12.24
CA HIS A 183 23.36 -33.76 11.19
C HIS A 183 23.94 -32.69 10.24
N GLN A 184 25.25 -32.48 10.36
CA GLN A 184 26.04 -31.85 9.32
C GLN A 184 25.90 -32.69 8.04
N PHE A 185 25.10 -32.21 7.09
CA PHE A 185 25.18 -32.68 5.72
C PHE A 185 26.54 -32.24 5.15
N LYS A 186 27.48 -33.18 5.04
CA LYS A 186 28.64 -33.03 4.17
C LYS A 186 28.13 -33.05 2.73
N ALA A 187 28.29 -31.94 2.02
CA ALA A 187 28.04 -31.87 0.59
C ALA A 187 29.01 -32.81 -0.15
N PRO A 188 28.55 -33.58 -1.16
CA PRO A 188 29.45 -34.13 -2.15
C PRO A 188 30.00 -32.97 -3.00
N SER A 189 31.30 -33.00 -3.25
CA SER A 189 32.05 -32.04 -4.06
C SER A 189 31.35 -31.81 -5.41
N GLY A 190 30.69 -30.66 -5.55
CA GLY A 190 30.11 -30.18 -6.78
C GLY A 190 30.41 -28.70 -6.88
N GLU A 191 30.87 -28.26 -8.05
CA GLU A 191 31.19 -26.87 -8.36
C GLU A 191 30.12 -25.93 -7.81
N HIS A 192 30.55 -24.96 -7.00
CA HIS A 192 29.71 -23.86 -6.57
C HIS A 192 29.38 -23.04 -7.82
N ILE A 193 28.29 -23.36 -8.52
CA ILE A 193 27.75 -22.46 -9.55
C ILE A 193 27.28 -21.23 -8.76
N PRO A 194 27.93 -20.06 -8.92
CA PRO A 194 27.49 -18.87 -8.22
C PRO A 194 26.09 -18.55 -8.75
N VAL A 195 25.08 -18.63 -7.88
CA VAL A 195 23.72 -18.30 -8.27
C VAL A 195 23.68 -16.80 -8.58
N SER A 196 23.62 -16.49 -9.87
CA SER A 196 23.57 -15.12 -10.37
C SER A 196 22.23 -14.47 -10.04
N ARG A 197 22.21 -13.15 -9.84
CA ARG A 197 20.96 -12.36 -9.76
C ARG A 197 20.19 -12.35 -11.08
N TYR A 198 20.82 -12.76 -12.18
CA TYR A 198 20.19 -12.87 -13.48
C TYR A 198 19.04 -13.88 -13.46
N ILE A 199 17.80 -13.40 -13.67
CA ILE A 199 16.61 -14.26 -13.75
C ILE A 199 16.59 -14.94 -15.13
N PRO A 200 16.64 -16.29 -15.21
CA PRO A 200 16.58 -17.01 -16.47
C PRO A 200 15.32 -16.68 -17.28
N ALA A 201 15.47 -16.54 -18.60
CA ALA A 201 14.38 -16.13 -19.50
C ALA A 201 13.13 -17.01 -19.39
N LYS A 202 13.29 -18.32 -19.17
CA LYS A 202 12.17 -19.26 -18.97
C LYS A 202 11.36 -18.92 -17.73
N ILE A 203 12.03 -18.70 -16.60
CA ILE A 203 11.39 -18.34 -15.31
C ILE A 203 10.71 -16.98 -15.45
N ARG A 204 11.41 -16.00 -16.04
CA ARG A 204 10.86 -14.67 -16.30
C ARG A 204 9.56 -14.74 -17.12
N LYS A 205 9.55 -15.45 -18.24
CA LYS A 205 8.36 -15.62 -19.09
C LYS A 205 7.20 -16.29 -18.33
N GLN A 206 7.48 -17.35 -17.57
CA GLN A 206 6.48 -18.04 -16.77
C GLN A 206 5.85 -17.12 -15.71
N THR A 207 6.67 -16.38 -14.96
CA THR A 207 6.18 -15.44 -13.94
C THR A 207 5.29 -14.35 -14.54
N ILE A 208 5.70 -13.77 -15.68
CA ILE A 208 4.94 -12.69 -16.33
C ILE A 208 3.61 -13.21 -16.90
N ALA A 209 3.60 -14.43 -17.45
CA ALA A 209 2.40 -15.03 -18.02
C ALA A 209 1.28 -15.20 -16.99
N LYS A 210 1.60 -15.46 -15.72
CA LYS A 210 0.61 -15.60 -14.62
C LYS A 210 -0.30 -14.38 -14.46
N THR A 211 0.17 -13.20 -14.86
CA THR A 211 -0.54 -11.92 -14.69
C THR A 211 -0.81 -11.23 -16.02
N ASN A 212 -0.60 -11.91 -17.15
CA ASN A 212 -0.72 -11.34 -18.49
C ASN A 212 0.06 -10.02 -18.65
N GLY A 213 1.26 -9.94 -18.06
CA GLY A 213 2.07 -8.72 -18.11
C GLY A 213 1.56 -7.55 -17.26
N LYS A 214 0.68 -7.80 -16.30
CA LYS A 214 0.18 -6.79 -15.35
C LYS A 214 0.83 -6.93 -13.98
N CYS A 215 0.65 -5.91 -13.16
CA CYS A 215 1.00 -5.96 -11.75
C CYS A 215 0.13 -7.02 -11.04
N ALA A 216 0.75 -7.86 -10.21
CA ALA A 216 0.08 -8.90 -9.43
C ALA A 216 -0.73 -8.36 -8.23
N TYR A 217 -0.71 -7.05 -7.99
CA TYR A 217 -1.47 -6.47 -6.89
C TYR A 217 -2.96 -6.48 -7.26
N PRO A 218 -3.87 -7.03 -6.44
CA PRO A 218 -5.22 -7.41 -6.87
C PRO A 218 -6.05 -6.33 -7.56
N THR A 219 -5.88 -5.07 -7.18
CA THR A 219 -6.64 -3.93 -7.73
C THR A 219 -5.88 -3.13 -8.78
N CYS A 220 -4.66 -3.56 -9.14
CA CYS A 220 -3.80 -2.81 -10.04
C CYS A 220 -3.97 -3.21 -11.51
N ILE A 221 -4.22 -2.23 -12.37
CA ILE A 221 -4.32 -2.43 -13.82
C ILE A 221 -3.03 -2.08 -14.59
N LYS A 222 -2.01 -1.56 -13.89
CA LYS A 222 -0.76 -1.12 -14.52
C LYS A 222 0.05 -2.33 -14.98
N SER A 223 0.80 -2.16 -16.07
CA SER A 223 1.80 -3.14 -16.49
C SER A 223 2.84 -3.36 -15.40
N PHE A 224 3.40 -4.57 -15.34
CA PHE A 224 4.54 -4.82 -14.45
C PHE A 224 5.77 -4.07 -14.95
N GLU A 225 6.61 -3.64 -14.02
CA GLU A 225 7.91 -3.00 -14.30
C GLU A 225 9.05 -3.80 -13.69
N ASN A 226 8.80 -4.45 -12.55
CA ASN A 226 9.81 -5.17 -11.77
C ASN A 226 9.32 -6.58 -11.45
N LEU A 227 10.25 -7.53 -11.44
CA LEU A 227 10.02 -8.83 -10.82
C LEU A 227 10.54 -8.77 -9.39
N HIS A 228 9.63 -8.89 -8.44
CA HIS A 228 9.93 -8.88 -7.01
C HIS A 228 10.17 -10.30 -6.53
N HIS A 229 11.27 -10.54 -5.83
CA HIS A 229 11.46 -11.76 -5.06
C HIS A 229 10.73 -11.63 -3.72
N VAL A 230 9.63 -12.37 -3.54
CA VAL A 230 8.88 -12.39 -2.26
C VAL A 230 9.79 -12.86 -1.13
N ASP A 231 10.57 -13.90 -1.39
CA ASP A 231 11.69 -14.30 -0.54
C ASP A 231 12.98 -13.72 -1.11
N TYR A 232 13.57 -12.71 -0.45
CA TYR A 232 14.72 -11.96 -0.94
C TYR A 232 15.80 -12.88 -1.51
N PHE A 233 16.23 -12.59 -2.75
CA PHE A 233 17.30 -13.35 -3.40
C PHE A 233 18.59 -13.37 -2.58
N ALA A 234 18.88 -12.28 -1.87
CA ALA A 234 20.04 -12.19 -0.99
C ALA A 234 20.01 -13.19 0.18
N HIS A 235 18.82 -13.70 0.54
CA HIS A 235 18.64 -14.73 1.53
C HIS A 235 18.60 -16.13 0.92
N THR A 236 17.77 -16.33 -0.12
CA THR A 236 17.44 -17.67 -0.62
C THR A 236 18.26 -18.12 -1.82
N HIS A 237 18.97 -17.19 -2.46
CA HIS A 237 19.74 -17.40 -3.68
C HIS A 237 18.96 -18.18 -4.75
N ASN A 238 17.66 -17.94 -4.87
CA ASN A 238 16.84 -18.59 -5.89
C ASN A 238 15.78 -17.66 -6.47
N HIS A 239 15.22 -18.08 -7.62
CA HIS A 239 14.20 -17.33 -8.35
C HIS A 239 12.80 -17.93 -8.15
N LYS A 240 12.58 -18.67 -7.07
CA LYS A 240 11.23 -19.12 -6.69
C LYS A 240 10.47 -17.91 -6.14
N ASN A 241 9.14 -17.95 -6.24
CA ASN A 241 8.24 -16.94 -5.67
C ASN A 241 8.51 -15.52 -6.18
N LEU A 242 8.74 -15.40 -7.51
CA LEU A 242 8.79 -14.11 -8.18
C LEU A 242 7.38 -13.58 -8.45
N THR A 243 7.16 -12.32 -8.10
CA THR A 243 5.89 -11.61 -8.28
C THR A 243 6.09 -10.38 -9.18
N PRO A 244 5.38 -10.26 -10.32
CA PRO A 244 5.49 -9.09 -11.18
C PRO A 244 4.74 -7.91 -10.57
N LEU A 245 5.43 -6.79 -10.33
CA LEU A 245 4.85 -5.58 -9.73
C LEU A 245 5.17 -4.33 -10.56
N CYS A 246 4.26 -3.36 -10.57
CA CYS A 246 4.56 -2.01 -11.06
C CYS A 246 5.50 -1.29 -10.07
N LYS A 247 6.06 -0.14 -10.46
CA LYS A 247 7.01 0.60 -9.61
C LYS A 247 6.45 0.94 -8.22
N VAL A 248 5.16 1.30 -8.14
CA VAL A 248 4.49 1.67 -6.88
C VAL A 248 4.33 0.47 -5.95
N HIS A 249 3.77 -0.63 -6.43
CA HIS A 249 3.56 -1.82 -5.58
C HIS A 249 4.88 -2.54 -5.27
N HIS A 250 5.89 -2.45 -6.14
CA HIS A 250 7.23 -2.90 -5.79
C HIS A 250 7.80 -2.11 -4.61
N GLU A 251 7.57 -0.80 -4.59
CA GLU A 251 7.97 0.05 -3.47
C GLU A 251 7.15 -0.24 -2.19
N TYR A 252 5.87 -0.61 -2.31
CA TYR A 252 5.09 -1.07 -1.16
C TYR A 252 5.70 -2.31 -0.51
N ALA A 253 6.12 -3.28 -1.32
CA ALA A 253 6.72 -4.51 -0.84
C ALA A 253 7.97 -4.22 0.00
N HIS A 254 8.89 -3.39 -0.52
CA HIS A 254 10.10 -2.97 0.20
C HIS A 254 9.85 -1.97 1.35
N ASN A 255 8.59 -1.62 1.62
CA ASN A 255 8.20 -0.78 2.74
C ASN A 255 7.26 -1.51 3.71
N GLY A 256 7.15 -2.85 3.59
CA GLY A 256 6.36 -3.68 4.50
C GLY A 256 4.85 -3.49 4.35
N LEU A 257 4.39 -2.77 3.33
CA LEU A 257 2.96 -2.48 3.13
C LEU A 257 2.22 -3.65 2.49
N ILE A 258 2.94 -4.51 1.77
CA ILE A 258 2.39 -5.71 1.14
C ILE A 258 3.41 -6.85 1.24
N GLN A 259 2.92 -8.07 1.39
CA GLN A 259 3.75 -9.28 1.48
C GLN A 259 3.05 -10.47 0.81
N GLY A 260 3.82 -11.49 0.45
CA GLY A 260 3.31 -12.74 -0.11
C GLY A 260 2.94 -12.68 -1.61
N GLU A 261 2.40 -13.79 -2.11
CA GLU A 261 2.02 -13.94 -3.53
C GLU A 261 0.70 -13.25 -3.88
N ASN A 262 -0.22 -13.12 -2.90
CA ASN A 262 -1.48 -12.38 -3.04
C ASN A 262 -1.49 -11.17 -2.08
N PRO A 263 -0.73 -10.12 -2.41
CA PRO A 263 -0.49 -9.01 -1.50
C PRO A 263 -1.77 -8.25 -1.16
N GLN A 264 -2.00 -8.05 0.15
CA GLN A 264 -2.98 -7.11 0.67
C GLN A 264 -2.27 -5.97 1.39
N LEU A 265 -2.88 -4.78 1.37
CA LEU A 265 -2.34 -3.62 2.06
C LEU A 265 -2.48 -3.79 3.57
N THR A 266 -1.35 -3.76 4.27
CA THR A 266 -1.28 -3.69 5.72
C THR A 266 -0.45 -2.47 6.11
N LEU A 267 -1.02 -1.59 6.93
CA LEU A 267 -0.27 -0.44 7.44
C LEU A 267 0.53 -0.88 8.67
N SER A 268 1.79 -1.25 8.49
CA SER A 268 2.70 -1.65 9.57
C SER A 268 4.09 -1.02 9.40
N ASN A 269 4.86 -0.97 10.49
CA ASN A 269 6.29 -0.61 10.47
C ASN A 269 7.21 -1.83 10.35
N GLU A 270 6.65 -3.02 10.19
CA GLU A 270 7.41 -4.25 10.07
C GLU A 270 8.21 -4.22 8.77
N THR A 271 9.53 -4.20 8.94
CA THR A 271 10.49 -4.26 7.84
C THR A 271 11.58 -5.24 8.22
N ASN A 272 12.14 -5.91 7.22
CA ASN A 272 13.30 -6.77 7.43
C ASN A 272 14.59 -6.05 7.05
N TYR A 273 15.72 -6.70 7.33
CA TYR A 273 17.05 -6.18 7.01
C TYR A 273 17.21 -5.72 5.54
N TYR A 274 16.59 -6.42 4.59
CA TYR A 274 16.69 -6.09 3.17
C TYR A 274 15.83 -4.89 2.77
N ASP A 275 14.68 -4.69 3.42
CA ASP A 275 13.88 -3.47 3.28
C ASP A 275 14.67 -2.24 3.73
N GLU A 276 15.38 -2.34 4.85
CA GLU A 276 16.24 -1.26 5.32
C GLU A 276 17.37 -0.94 4.32
N LEU A 277 17.98 -1.96 3.73
CA LEU A 277 19.00 -1.77 2.68
C LEU A 277 18.40 -1.07 1.45
N TYR A 278 17.19 -1.47 1.03
CA TYR A 278 16.48 -0.82 -0.06
C TYR A 278 16.18 0.65 0.26
N ARG A 279 15.68 0.93 1.47
CA ARG A 279 15.42 2.29 1.96
C ARG A 279 16.67 3.15 1.95
N LYS A 280 17.81 2.61 2.39
CA LYS A 280 19.12 3.31 2.38
C LYS A 280 19.59 3.62 0.96
N ALA A 281 19.46 2.67 0.04
CA ALA A 281 19.88 2.86 -1.35
C ALA A 281 19.05 3.90 -2.13
N ARG A 282 17.86 4.26 -1.61
CA ARG A 282 16.95 5.22 -2.22
C ARG A 282 17.04 6.66 -1.71
N ARG A 283 17.75 6.87 -0.59
CA ARG A 283 17.98 8.20 0.00
C ARG A 283 19.11 8.91 -0.75
#